data_AF-A0A1Y4N6Y8-F1
#
_entry.id   AF-A0A1Y4N6Y8-F1
#
_cell.length_a   1.000
_cell.length_b   1.000
_cell.length_c   1.000
_cell.angle_alpha   90.00
_cell.angle_beta   90.00
_cell.angle_gamma   90.00
#
_symmetry.space_group_name_H-M   'P 1'
#
loop_
_entity.id
_entity.type
_entity.pdbx_description
1 polymer ?
#
loop_
_entity_poly.entity_id
_entity_poly.type
_entity_poly.pdbx_seq_one_letter_code
_entity_poly.pdbx_strand_id
1 'polypeptide(L)'
;MDKRKKLQKAALREMQEEVRFRRHKYVAPVGIVFLLLAAVGLVTVCVFCVRFTQRLLDNSAEKARFEQVITPVLMLDPVPFGSAADADPLFLLQSSLWSALLGDKRESYQANEDSLGRIPVPASDVDVAAARLYGDVKLEHQSFTVNYVDNYVYDEDTKTYYVQVTGQVGLYTPNVEEIVKKGNQYTLLVGYVPPNDVWRQSAAGKTERPQSDKWMYYDLERVGDHYQILAIRDIPVELRNKLLERDGQPIPTQLAGDAVPAA
;
A
#
# COMPACT_ATOMS: atom_id res chain seq x y z
N MET A 1 -79.91 -7.56 53.98
CA MET A 1 -78.99 -7.06 52.93
C MET A 1 -77.50 -7.37 53.19
N ASP A 2 -77.14 -7.85 54.38
CA ASP A 2 -75.74 -7.87 54.85
C ASP A 2 -74.98 -9.19 54.55
N LYS A 3 -75.70 -10.33 54.53
CA LYS A 3 -75.11 -11.65 54.24
C LYS A 3 -74.54 -11.78 52.81
N ARG A 4 -75.20 -11.19 51.80
CA ARG A 4 -74.74 -11.25 50.40
C ARG A 4 -73.43 -10.49 50.18
N LYS A 5 -73.25 -9.34 50.84
CA LYS A 5 -72.00 -8.57 50.77
C LYS A 5 -70.83 -9.28 51.44
N LYS A 6 -71.08 -10.01 52.55
CA LYS A 6 -70.06 -10.86 53.20
C LYS A 6 -69.63 -12.04 52.33
N LEU A 7 -70.59 -12.74 51.71
CA LEU A 7 -70.32 -13.85 50.79
C LEU A 7 -69.54 -13.40 49.54
N GLN A 8 -69.90 -12.24 48.96
CA GLN A 8 -69.16 -11.67 47.84
C GLN A 8 -67.74 -11.26 48.22
N LYS A 9 -67.54 -10.67 49.42
CA LYS A 9 -66.19 -10.32 49.92
C LYS A 9 -65.34 -11.55 50.24
N ALA A 10 -65.96 -12.64 50.72
CA ALA A 10 -65.27 -13.89 50.98
C ALA A 10 -64.84 -14.57 49.66
N ALA A 11 -65.76 -14.68 48.69
CA ALA A 11 -65.45 -15.23 47.37
C ALA A 11 -64.39 -14.40 46.61
N LEU A 12 -64.42 -13.06 46.76
CA LEU A 12 -63.40 -12.19 46.16
C LEU A 12 -62.02 -12.38 46.82
N ARG A 13 -61.98 -12.65 48.14
CA ARG A 13 -60.73 -12.94 48.86
C ARG A 13 -60.14 -14.30 48.49
N GLU A 14 -60.99 -15.32 48.30
CA GLU A 14 -60.55 -16.64 47.84
C GLU A 14 -60.04 -16.60 46.40
N MET A 15 -60.71 -15.88 45.50
CA MET A 15 -60.21 -15.64 44.15
C MET A 15 -58.92 -14.81 44.11
N GLN A 16 -58.75 -13.85 45.02
CA GLN A 16 -57.49 -13.11 45.17
C GLN A 16 -56.35 -13.97 45.75
N GLU A 17 -56.67 -15.02 46.53
CA GLU A 17 -55.67 -15.96 47.03
C GLU A 17 -55.27 -17.04 46.02
N GLU A 18 -56.16 -17.43 45.09
CA GLU A 18 -55.80 -18.33 43.98
C GLU A 18 -54.92 -17.67 42.92
N VAL A 19 -54.87 -16.32 42.86
CA VAL A 19 -53.88 -15.57 42.07
C VAL A 19 -52.57 -15.37 42.86
N ARG A 20 -52.23 -16.31 43.77
CA ARG A 20 -50.85 -16.42 44.25
C ARG A 20 -49.98 -16.89 43.08
N PHE A 21 -49.23 -15.93 42.54
CA PHE A 21 -48.04 -16.12 41.71
C PHE A 21 -47.39 -17.49 41.96
N ARG A 22 -47.61 -18.44 41.05
CA ARG A 22 -46.73 -19.60 40.93
C ARG A 22 -45.37 -19.07 40.46
N ARG A 23 -44.53 -18.69 41.43
CA ARG A 23 -43.10 -18.44 41.22
C ARG A 23 -42.49 -19.73 40.68
N HIS A 24 -42.38 -19.84 39.36
CA HIS A 24 -41.54 -20.84 38.74
C HIS A 24 -40.08 -20.51 39.11
N LYS A 25 -39.57 -21.15 40.16
CA LYS A 25 -38.17 -21.06 40.61
C LYS A 25 -37.15 -21.47 39.53
N TYR A 26 -37.62 -22.05 38.42
CA TYR A 26 -36.80 -22.47 37.28
C TYR A 26 -36.65 -21.41 36.17
N VAL A 27 -37.40 -20.30 36.18
CA VAL A 27 -37.21 -19.22 35.19
C VAL A 27 -35.99 -18.35 35.52
N ALA A 28 -35.68 -18.18 36.82
CA ALA A 28 -34.56 -17.39 37.29
C ALA A 28 -33.18 -17.90 36.79
N PRO A 29 -32.83 -19.21 36.90
CA PRO A 29 -31.54 -19.69 36.38
C PRO A 29 -31.46 -19.64 34.85
N VAL A 30 -32.56 -19.87 34.14
CA VAL A 30 -32.59 -19.81 32.67
C VAL A 30 -32.38 -18.38 32.17
N GLY A 31 -32.95 -17.39 32.84
CA GLY A 31 -32.71 -15.97 32.55
C GLY A 31 -31.24 -15.58 32.75
N ILE A 32 -30.59 -16.07 33.79
CA ILE A 32 -29.16 -15.82 34.06
C ILE A 32 -28.28 -16.41 32.96
N VAL A 33 -28.56 -17.65 32.53
CA VAL A 33 -27.84 -18.27 31.41
C VAL A 33 -28.03 -17.47 30.12
N PHE A 34 -29.24 -17.00 29.84
CA PHE A 34 -29.53 -16.18 28.67
C PHE A 34 -28.78 -14.84 28.70
N LEU A 35 -28.69 -14.22 29.88
CA LEU A 35 -27.96 -12.96 30.10
C LEU A 35 -26.45 -13.13 29.92
N LEU A 36 -25.89 -14.26 30.39
CA LEU A 36 -24.49 -14.62 30.17
C LEU A 36 -24.22 -14.86 28.68
N LEU A 37 -25.10 -15.59 27.99
CA LEU A 37 -24.97 -15.85 26.56
C LEU A 37 -25.06 -14.55 25.74
N ALA A 38 -25.97 -13.65 26.11
CA ALA A 38 -26.11 -12.33 25.50
C ALA A 38 -24.87 -11.45 25.73
N ALA A 39 -24.28 -11.49 26.93
CA ALA A 39 -23.06 -10.76 27.25
C ALA A 39 -21.87 -11.28 26.42
N VAL A 40 -21.70 -12.60 26.31
CA VAL A 40 -20.68 -13.21 25.45
C VAL A 40 -20.91 -12.83 23.99
N GLY A 41 -22.16 -12.89 23.50
CA GLY A 41 -22.51 -12.46 22.15
C GLY A 41 -22.12 -11.00 21.87
N LEU A 42 -22.43 -10.09 22.80
CA LEU A 42 -22.09 -8.67 22.70
C LEU A 42 -20.57 -8.46 22.64
N VAL A 43 -19.80 -9.11 23.51
CA VAL A 43 -18.33 -9.02 23.50
C VAL A 43 -17.77 -9.53 22.18
N THR A 44 -18.32 -10.63 21.66
CA THR A 44 -17.88 -11.22 20.40
C THR A 44 -18.15 -10.27 19.22
N VAL A 45 -19.31 -9.61 19.19
CA VAL A 45 -19.65 -8.61 18.17
C VAL A 45 -18.74 -7.39 18.28
N CYS A 46 -18.48 -6.86 19.48
CA CYS A 46 -17.57 -5.73 19.66
C CYS A 46 -16.15 -6.07 19.20
N VAL A 47 -15.62 -7.23 19.58
CA VAL A 47 -14.30 -7.71 19.13
C VAL A 47 -14.29 -7.92 17.62
N PHE A 48 -15.38 -8.44 17.04
CA PHE A 48 -15.50 -8.61 15.59
C PHE A 48 -15.52 -7.26 14.87
N CYS A 49 -16.27 -6.27 15.35
CA CYS A 49 -16.27 -4.92 14.79
C CYS A 49 -14.88 -4.28 14.85
N VAL A 50 -14.17 -4.40 15.98
CA VAL A 50 -12.81 -3.86 16.11
C VAL A 50 -11.84 -4.60 15.19
N ARG A 51 -11.88 -5.93 15.16
CA ARG A 51 -11.01 -6.74 14.28
C ARG A 51 -11.31 -6.56 12.81
N PHE A 52 -12.59 -6.38 12.44
CA PHE A 52 -13.01 -6.11 11.07
C PHE A 52 -12.53 -4.72 10.64
N THR A 53 -12.67 -3.72 11.51
CA THR A 53 -12.12 -2.37 11.28
C THR A 53 -10.59 -2.41 11.16
N GLN A 54 -9.91 -3.17 12.02
CA GLN A 54 -8.46 -3.35 11.96
C GLN A 54 -8.03 -4.05 10.68
N ARG A 55 -8.72 -5.11 10.22
CA ARG A 55 -8.41 -5.79 8.95
C ARG A 55 -8.65 -4.95 7.72
N LEU A 56 -9.61 -4.01 7.77
CA LEU A 56 -9.80 -3.01 6.72
C LEU A 56 -8.72 -1.91 6.74
N LEU A 57 -8.11 -1.65 7.91
CA LEU A 57 -7.00 -0.72 8.06
C LEU A 57 -5.62 -1.37 7.84
N ASP A 58 -5.54 -2.70 7.99
CA ASP A 58 -4.32 -3.48 7.82
C ASP A 58 -4.10 -3.83 6.35
N ASN A 59 -3.98 -2.79 5.52
CA ASN A 59 -3.58 -2.88 4.12
C ASN A 59 -2.07 -3.09 3.96
N SER A 60 -1.36 -3.51 5.02
CA SER A 60 0.09 -3.67 5.03
C SER A 60 0.59 -4.61 3.93
N ALA A 61 -0.14 -5.70 3.66
CA ALA A 61 0.19 -6.62 2.57
C ALA A 61 -0.08 -6.03 1.17
N GLU A 62 -1.14 -5.23 1.04
CA GLU A 62 -1.48 -4.58 -0.23
C GLU A 62 -0.47 -3.45 -0.56
N LYS A 63 -0.10 -2.67 0.46
CA LYS A 63 0.97 -1.67 0.39
C LYS A 63 2.30 -2.29 -0.02
N ALA A 64 2.72 -3.37 0.63
CA ALA A 64 3.95 -4.08 0.29
C ALA A 64 3.94 -4.58 -1.17
N ARG A 65 2.78 -5.04 -1.67
CA ARG A 65 2.64 -5.44 -3.08
C ARG A 65 2.81 -4.24 -4.02
N PHE A 66 2.20 -3.10 -3.72
CA PHE A 66 2.35 -1.89 -4.53
C PHE A 66 3.79 -1.35 -4.47
N GLU A 67 4.43 -1.37 -3.30
CA GLU A 67 5.84 -1.03 -3.13
C GLU A 67 6.72 -1.85 -4.05
N GLN A 68 6.51 -3.17 -4.13
CA GLN A 68 7.25 -4.04 -5.07
C GLN A 68 7.03 -3.64 -6.54
N VAL A 69 5.80 -3.31 -6.92
CA VAL A 69 5.46 -2.90 -8.30
C VAL A 69 6.17 -1.60 -8.69
N ILE A 70 6.16 -0.60 -7.79
CA ILE A 70 6.70 0.73 -8.09
C ILE A 70 8.20 0.85 -7.81
N THR A 71 8.80 -0.07 -7.05
CA THR A 71 10.25 -0.09 -6.74
C THR A 71 11.15 0.18 -7.95
N PRO A 72 11.05 -0.56 -9.07
CA PRO A 72 11.95 -0.36 -10.21
C PRO A 72 11.84 1.03 -10.85
N VAL A 73 10.73 1.72 -10.62
CA VAL A 73 10.44 3.05 -11.15
C VAL A 73 10.90 4.12 -10.16
N LEU A 74 10.46 4.02 -8.90
CA LEU A 74 10.70 5.01 -7.85
C LEU A 74 12.18 5.14 -7.49
N MET A 75 12.93 4.04 -7.50
CA MET A 75 14.34 4.05 -7.08
C MET A 75 15.24 4.88 -8.00
N LEU A 76 14.76 5.22 -9.20
CA LEU A 76 15.43 6.08 -10.18
C LEU A 76 15.02 7.56 -10.02
N ASP A 77 14.20 7.89 -9.03
CA ASP A 77 13.60 9.21 -8.80
C ASP A 77 12.93 9.82 -10.05
N PRO A 78 11.78 9.28 -10.48
CA PRO A 78 11.13 9.70 -11.72
C PRO A 78 10.73 11.17 -11.69
N VAL A 79 10.85 11.81 -12.86
CA VAL A 79 10.16 13.06 -13.16
C VAL A 79 8.66 12.78 -13.33
N PRO A 80 7.76 13.63 -12.81
CA PRO A 80 6.33 13.47 -13.04
C PRO A 80 5.99 13.43 -14.53
N PHE A 81 5.08 12.53 -14.92
CA PHE A 81 4.57 12.42 -16.28
C PHE A 81 3.07 12.10 -16.27
N GLY A 82 2.35 12.63 -17.26
CA GLY A 82 0.90 12.44 -17.41
C GLY A 82 0.53 11.13 -18.12
N SER A 83 1.43 10.60 -18.94
CA SER A 83 1.32 9.28 -19.56
C SER A 83 2.71 8.67 -19.77
N ALA A 84 2.78 7.35 -19.89
CA ALA A 84 4.04 6.67 -20.18
C ALA A 84 4.66 7.09 -21.53
N ALA A 85 3.87 7.61 -22.47
CA ALA A 85 4.37 8.13 -23.76
C ALA A 85 5.09 9.48 -23.63
N ASP A 86 4.84 10.22 -22.55
CA ASP A 86 5.49 11.51 -22.27
C ASP A 86 6.75 11.35 -21.41
N ALA A 87 7.01 10.14 -20.91
CA ALA A 87 8.18 9.86 -20.10
C ALA A 87 9.45 9.76 -20.96
N ASP A 88 10.60 10.07 -20.35
CA ASP A 88 11.90 9.96 -21.01
C ASP A 88 12.15 8.51 -21.47
N PRO A 89 12.44 8.26 -22.78
CA PRO A 89 12.74 6.92 -23.29
C PRO A 89 13.86 6.21 -22.53
N LEU A 90 14.89 6.94 -22.09
CA LEU A 90 15.98 6.34 -21.32
C LEU A 90 15.50 5.90 -19.94
N PHE A 91 14.66 6.70 -19.29
CA PHE A 91 14.04 6.35 -18.01
C PHE A 91 13.17 5.09 -18.14
N LEU A 92 12.33 5.01 -19.17
CA LEU A 92 11.48 3.84 -19.43
C LEU A 92 12.31 2.58 -19.65
N LEU A 93 13.43 2.68 -20.37
CA LEU A 93 14.36 1.58 -20.55
C LEU A 93 14.99 1.15 -19.22
N GLN A 94 15.51 2.10 -18.44
CA GLN A 94 16.18 1.83 -17.17
C GLN A 94 15.23 1.17 -16.17
N SER A 95 14.04 1.72 -15.99
CA SER A 95 13.05 1.19 -15.05
C SER A 95 12.54 -0.19 -15.48
N SER A 96 12.38 -0.43 -16.79
CA SER A 96 11.96 -1.73 -17.32
C SER A 96 13.04 -2.79 -17.16
N LEU A 97 14.31 -2.45 -17.38
CA LEU A 97 15.43 -3.37 -17.13
C LEU A 97 15.50 -3.75 -15.65
N TRP A 98 15.34 -2.77 -14.77
CA TRP A 98 15.31 -3.01 -13.33
C TRP A 98 14.09 -3.81 -12.88
N SER A 99 12.94 -3.61 -13.52
CA SER A 99 11.75 -4.43 -13.30
C SER A 99 12.01 -5.88 -13.68
N ALA A 100 12.69 -6.14 -14.80
CA ALA A 100 13.11 -7.48 -15.18
C ALA A 100 14.10 -8.08 -14.15
N LEU A 101 15.09 -7.31 -13.70
CA LEU A 101 16.11 -7.73 -12.72
C LEU A 101 15.56 -7.97 -11.29
N LEU A 102 14.46 -7.32 -10.92
CA LEU A 102 13.79 -7.48 -9.63
C LEU A 102 12.62 -8.46 -9.69
N GLY A 103 12.17 -8.83 -10.88
CA GLY A 103 11.03 -9.71 -11.11
C GLY A 103 11.34 -11.20 -10.95
N ASP A 104 10.38 -12.02 -11.37
CA ASP A 104 10.37 -13.48 -11.13
C ASP A 104 11.58 -14.22 -11.70
N LYS A 105 12.16 -13.71 -12.80
CA LYS A 105 13.31 -14.32 -13.48
C LYS A 105 14.66 -13.95 -12.88
N ARG A 106 14.70 -13.14 -11.82
CA ARG A 106 15.93 -12.67 -11.16
C ARG A 106 16.94 -13.77 -10.87
N GLU A 107 16.49 -14.88 -10.28
CA GLU A 107 17.37 -16.00 -9.92
C GLU A 107 18.00 -16.65 -11.16
N SER A 108 17.24 -16.72 -12.26
CA SER A 108 17.72 -17.29 -13.51
C SER A 108 18.82 -16.44 -14.14
N TYR A 109 18.72 -15.11 -14.08
CA TYR A 109 19.77 -14.24 -14.61
C TYR A 109 21.05 -14.33 -13.77
N GLN A 110 20.91 -14.33 -12.44
CA GLN A 110 22.05 -14.44 -11.52
C GLN A 110 22.79 -15.78 -11.65
N ALA A 111 22.07 -16.87 -11.92
CA ALA A 111 22.68 -18.16 -12.18
C ALA A 111 23.52 -18.21 -13.47
N ASN A 112 23.28 -17.27 -14.41
CA ASN A 112 23.98 -17.15 -15.68
C ASN A 112 24.99 -15.99 -15.69
N GLU A 113 25.42 -15.52 -14.53
CA GLU A 113 26.46 -14.50 -14.41
C GLU A 113 27.72 -14.92 -15.20
N ASP A 114 28.26 -13.99 -15.99
CA ASP A 114 29.44 -14.26 -16.80
C ASP A 114 30.74 -14.23 -15.97
N SER A 115 31.85 -14.61 -16.58
CA SER A 115 33.16 -14.64 -15.91
C SER A 115 33.67 -13.27 -15.42
N LEU A 116 33.03 -12.17 -15.84
CA LEU A 116 33.34 -10.80 -15.45
C LEU A 116 32.35 -10.27 -14.38
N GLY A 117 31.47 -11.13 -13.84
CA GLY A 117 30.47 -10.75 -12.85
C GLY A 117 29.29 -9.96 -13.44
N ARG A 118 29.01 -10.11 -14.74
CA ARG A 118 27.90 -9.43 -15.42
C ARG A 118 26.70 -10.35 -15.53
N ILE A 119 25.54 -9.81 -15.23
CA ILE A 119 24.26 -10.52 -15.31
C ILE A 119 23.69 -10.33 -16.72
N PRO A 120 23.52 -11.40 -17.52
CA PRO A 120 22.89 -11.30 -18.83
C PRO A 120 21.36 -11.23 -18.68
N VAL A 121 20.74 -10.22 -19.30
CA VAL A 121 19.29 -10.02 -19.33
C VAL A 121 18.83 -9.87 -20.79
N PRO A 122 18.01 -10.80 -21.32
CA PRO A 122 17.50 -10.70 -22.69
C PRO A 122 16.63 -9.45 -22.89
N ALA A 123 16.80 -8.75 -24.02
CA ALA A 123 16.01 -7.58 -24.37
C ALA A 123 14.50 -7.86 -24.39
N SER A 124 14.10 -9.06 -24.84
CA SER A 124 12.70 -9.49 -24.84
C SER A 124 12.08 -9.52 -23.45
N ASP A 125 12.87 -9.83 -22.41
CA ASP A 125 12.38 -9.82 -21.04
C ASP A 125 12.24 -8.40 -20.50
N VAL A 126 13.07 -7.47 -20.99
CA VAL A 126 12.94 -6.03 -20.73
C VAL A 126 11.68 -5.47 -21.41
N ASP A 127 11.40 -5.87 -22.65
CA ASP A 127 10.16 -5.48 -23.36
C ASP A 127 8.91 -5.98 -22.65
N VAL A 128 8.92 -7.24 -22.18
CA VAL A 128 7.81 -7.80 -21.38
C VAL A 128 7.64 -7.03 -20.07
N ALA A 129 8.75 -6.63 -19.42
CA ALA A 129 8.70 -5.83 -18.21
C ALA A 129 8.15 -4.42 -18.48
N ALA A 130 8.56 -3.77 -19.58
CA ALA A 130 7.99 -2.50 -20.02
C ALA A 130 6.50 -2.62 -20.29
N ALA A 131 6.07 -3.66 -21.00
CA ALA A 131 4.67 -3.89 -21.28
C ALA A 131 3.83 -4.09 -20.02
N ARG A 132 4.39 -4.76 -19.01
CA ARG A 132 3.76 -4.94 -17.70
C ARG A 132 3.70 -3.65 -16.87
N LEU A 133 4.72 -2.80 -16.95
CA LEU A 133 4.79 -1.56 -16.18
C LEU A 133 4.02 -0.40 -16.83
N TYR A 134 4.04 -0.29 -18.16
CA TYR A 134 3.61 0.91 -18.88
C TYR A 134 2.57 0.64 -19.98
N GLY A 135 2.26 -0.63 -20.25
CA GLY A 135 1.34 -0.99 -21.34
C GLY A 135 2.05 -0.96 -22.70
N ASP A 136 1.37 -0.47 -23.74
CA ASP A 136 1.89 -0.49 -25.11
C ASP A 136 2.95 0.62 -25.33
N VAL A 137 4.18 0.36 -24.86
CA VAL A 137 5.34 1.24 -25.01
C VAL A 137 6.43 0.52 -25.80
N LYS A 138 7.03 1.24 -26.75
CA LYS A 138 8.19 0.75 -27.50
C LYS A 138 9.47 1.27 -26.86
N LEU A 139 10.33 0.35 -26.42
CA LEU A 139 11.63 0.70 -25.88
C LEU A 139 12.64 0.98 -26.99
N GLU A 140 13.51 1.97 -26.76
CA GLU A 140 14.70 2.22 -27.56
C GLU A 140 15.90 1.56 -26.86
N HIS A 141 16.23 0.34 -27.27
CA HIS A 141 17.35 -0.39 -26.66
C HIS A 141 18.68 0.27 -26.98
N GLN A 142 19.39 0.68 -25.93
CA GLN A 142 20.73 1.25 -26.01
C GLN A 142 21.55 0.90 -24.76
N SER A 143 22.86 0.97 -24.88
CA SER A 143 23.77 0.95 -23.73
C SER A 143 23.65 2.26 -22.96
N PHE A 144 23.78 2.21 -21.63
CA PHE A 144 23.72 3.42 -20.81
C PHE A 144 24.61 3.31 -19.56
N THR A 145 24.97 4.46 -19.02
CA THR A 145 25.77 4.57 -17.81
C THR A 145 24.95 5.13 -16.66
N VAL A 146 25.24 4.64 -15.47
CA VAL A 146 24.73 5.21 -14.22
C VAL A 146 25.95 5.50 -13.36
N ASN A 147 26.06 6.72 -12.84
CA ASN A 147 27.20 7.18 -12.03
C ASN A 147 28.56 7.11 -12.74
N TYR A 148 28.61 7.48 -14.03
CA TYR A 148 29.85 7.63 -14.82
C TYR A 148 30.65 6.33 -15.04
N VAL A 149 30.03 5.17 -14.86
CA VAL A 149 30.59 3.86 -15.20
C VAL A 149 29.64 3.14 -16.15
N ASP A 150 30.17 2.52 -17.21
CA ASP A 150 29.44 1.69 -18.19
C ASP A 150 28.93 0.41 -17.52
N ASN A 151 27.88 0.54 -16.72
CA ASN A 151 27.32 -0.55 -15.94
C ASN A 151 26.30 -1.40 -16.72
N TYR A 152 25.78 -0.91 -17.86
CA TYR A 152 24.72 -1.56 -18.62
C TYR A 152 25.05 -1.55 -20.11
N VAL A 153 25.66 -2.64 -20.59
CA VAL A 153 26.08 -2.80 -21.99
C VAL A 153 25.04 -3.59 -22.75
N TYR A 154 24.51 -3.04 -23.83
CA TYR A 154 23.61 -3.71 -24.75
C TYR A 154 24.39 -4.31 -25.92
N ASP A 155 24.21 -5.60 -26.15
CA ASP A 155 24.73 -6.31 -27.32
C ASP A 155 23.61 -6.46 -28.36
N GLU A 156 23.78 -5.82 -29.52
CA GLU A 156 22.80 -5.85 -30.61
C GLU A 156 22.71 -7.21 -31.30
N ASP A 157 23.81 -7.97 -31.35
CA ASP A 157 23.87 -9.26 -32.05
C ASP A 157 23.12 -10.34 -31.25
N THR A 158 23.34 -10.36 -29.93
CA THR A 158 22.69 -11.31 -29.02
C THR A 158 21.39 -10.78 -28.41
N LYS A 159 21.07 -9.50 -28.63
CA LYS A 159 19.92 -8.79 -28.03
C LYS A 159 19.87 -8.97 -26.51
N THR A 160 21.01 -8.80 -25.85
CA THR A 160 21.18 -9.08 -24.43
C THR A 160 21.88 -7.92 -23.74
N TYR A 161 21.36 -7.54 -22.58
CA TYR A 161 22.00 -6.60 -21.66
C TYR A 161 22.96 -7.34 -20.75
N TYR A 162 24.19 -6.83 -20.63
CA TYR A 162 25.17 -7.28 -19.65
C TYR A 162 25.25 -6.25 -18.54
N VAL A 163 24.67 -6.60 -17.40
CA VAL A 163 24.50 -5.69 -16.27
C VAL A 163 25.57 -5.95 -15.21
N GLN A 164 26.38 -4.94 -14.93
CA GLN A 164 27.29 -4.91 -13.78
C GLN A 164 26.62 -4.19 -12.62
N VAL A 165 26.17 -4.95 -11.62
CA VAL A 165 25.62 -4.35 -10.40
C VAL A 165 26.77 -3.96 -9.48
N THR A 166 27.40 -2.82 -9.76
CA THR A 166 28.45 -2.25 -8.91
C THR A 166 27.85 -1.20 -7.98
N GLY A 167 27.73 -1.54 -6.69
CA GLY A 167 27.28 -0.60 -5.64
C GLY A 167 25.76 -0.40 -5.53
N GLN A 168 25.36 0.69 -4.85
CA GLN A 168 23.96 1.02 -4.58
C GLN A 168 23.38 1.86 -5.72
N VAL A 169 22.41 1.32 -6.45
CA VAL A 169 21.78 2.01 -7.60
C VAL A 169 20.47 2.73 -7.22
N GLY A 170 19.78 2.27 -6.17
CA GLY A 170 18.52 2.88 -5.73
C GLY A 170 18.73 4.13 -4.88
N LEU A 171 18.20 5.26 -5.34
CA LEU A 171 18.20 6.54 -4.61
C LEU A 171 17.18 6.56 -3.47
N TYR A 172 16.07 5.83 -3.62
CA TYR A 172 14.97 5.81 -2.66
C TYR A 172 14.32 4.43 -2.57
N THR A 173 13.74 4.15 -1.40
CA THR A 173 12.86 3.00 -1.17
C THR A 173 11.41 3.49 -1.12
N PRO A 174 10.48 2.84 -1.81
CA PRO A 174 9.06 3.23 -1.77
C PRO A 174 8.44 2.92 -0.42
N ASN A 175 7.62 3.84 0.09
CA ASN A 175 6.75 3.63 1.25
C ASN A 175 5.33 4.07 0.89
N VAL A 176 4.41 3.12 0.73
CA VAL A 176 3.03 3.42 0.32
C VAL A 176 2.22 3.87 1.55
N GLU A 177 1.92 5.16 1.62
CA GLU A 177 1.20 5.75 2.75
C GLU A 177 -0.30 5.57 2.63
N GLU A 178 -0.86 5.75 1.44
CA GLU A 178 -2.29 5.69 1.19
C GLU A 178 -2.57 5.00 -0.15
N ILE A 179 -3.67 4.25 -0.20
CA ILE A 179 -4.16 3.56 -1.39
C ILE A 179 -5.61 3.97 -1.58
N VAL A 180 -5.91 4.66 -2.68
CA VAL A 180 -7.27 5.02 -3.07
C VAL A 180 -7.67 4.22 -4.30
N LYS A 181 -8.63 3.31 -4.14
CA LYS A 181 -9.12 2.47 -5.23
C LYS A 181 -10.42 3.00 -5.84
N LYS A 182 -10.47 3.10 -7.16
CA LYS A 182 -11.63 3.46 -7.97
C LYS A 182 -11.81 2.47 -9.13
N GLY A 183 -12.58 1.41 -8.90
CA GLY A 183 -12.76 0.35 -9.90
C GLY A 183 -11.46 -0.42 -10.15
N ASN A 184 -10.93 -0.31 -11.37
CA ASN A 184 -9.62 -0.87 -11.76
C ASN A 184 -8.46 0.13 -11.62
N GLN A 185 -8.74 1.39 -11.29
CA GLN A 185 -7.71 2.42 -11.09
C GLN A 185 -7.36 2.55 -9.61
N TYR A 186 -6.10 2.78 -9.33
CA TYR A 186 -5.52 2.92 -8.01
C TYR A 186 -4.66 4.18 -7.97
N THR A 187 -4.93 5.09 -7.05
CA THR A 187 -4.06 6.23 -6.76
C THR A 187 -3.32 5.95 -5.47
N LEU A 188 -2.00 5.86 -5.52
CA LEU A 188 -1.14 5.66 -4.37
C LEU A 188 -0.50 6.98 -3.96
N LEU A 189 -0.54 7.31 -2.66
CA LEU A 189 0.35 8.30 -2.08
C LEU A 189 1.63 7.59 -1.64
N VAL A 190 2.75 7.94 -2.26
CA VAL A 190 4.02 7.23 -2.06
C VAL A 190 5.07 8.17 -1.49
N GLY A 191 5.64 7.81 -0.35
CA GLY A 191 6.79 8.46 0.26
C GLY A 191 8.11 7.86 -0.26
N TYR A 192 9.10 8.74 -0.46
CA TYR A 192 10.44 8.42 -0.93
C TYR A 192 11.38 8.36 0.26
N VAL A 193 11.76 7.15 0.68
CA VAL A 193 12.60 6.93 1.86
C VAL A 193 14.07 6.87 1.45
N PRO A 194 14.94 7.76 1.94
CA PRO A 194 16.36 7.75 1.59
C PRO A 194 17.10 6.56 2.23
N PRO A 195 18.24 6.11 1.65
CA PRO A 195 19.01 4.97 2.12
C PRO A 195 19.45 5.04 3.59
N ASN A 196 19.80 6.24 4.06
CA ASN A 196 20.33 6.46 5.40
C ASN A 196 19.31 6.10 6.50
N ASP A 197 18.00 6.22 6.22
CA ASP A 197 16.96 5.89 7.19
C ASP A 197 16.55 4.42 7.19
N VAL A 198 16.80 3.69 6.09
CA VAL A 198 16.66 2.22 6.05
C VAL A 198 17.65 1.56 7.00
N TRP A 199 18.89 2.07 7.10
CA TRP A 199 19.90 1.57 8.04
C TRP A 199 19.49 1.84 9.50
N ARG A 200 18.92 3.02 9.79
CA ARG A 200 18.42 3.40 11.10
C ARG A 200 17.27 2.50 11.57
N GLN A 201 16.34 2.16 10.67
CA GLN A 201 15.25 1.20 10.95
C GLN A 201 15.75 -0.21 11.25
N SER A 202 16.82 -0.65 10.58
CA SER A 202 17.45 -1.94 10.83
C SER A 202 18.14 -1.99 12.21
N ALA A 203 18.69 -0.85 12.66
CA ALA A 203 19.35 -0.71 13.96
C ALA A 203 18.40 -0.47 15.15
N ALA A 204 17.30 0.27 14.95
CA ALA A 204 16.36 0.67 16.02
C ALA A 204 15.20 -0.33 16.26
N GLY A 205 15.13 -1.41 15.46
CA GLY A 205 13.95 -2.27 15.40
C GLY A 205 12.81 -1.59 14.62
N LYS A 206 11.99 -2.40 13.94
CA LYS A 206 10.96 -2.00 12.94
C LYS A 206 9.79 -1.14 13.47
N THR A 207 9.99 -0.39 14.55
CA THR A 207 8.94 0.33 15.27
C THR A 207 8.85 1.81 14.89
N GLU A 208 9.88 2.37 14.27
CA GLU A 208 9.85 3.75 13.77
C GLU A 208 9.32 3.79 12.33
N ARG A 209 8.41 4.74 12.06
CA ARG A 209 7.86 4.95 10.71
C ARG A 209 9.00 5.39 9.77
N PRO A 210 9.02 4.92 8.51
CA PRO A 210 9.99 5.40 7.54
C PRO A 210 9.82 6.91 7.34
N GLN A 211 10.89 7.67 7.57
CA GLN A 211 10.92 9.09 7.24
C GLN A 211 11.07 9.21 5.72
N SER A 212 10.11 9.88 5.09
CA SER A 212 10.14 10.15 3.65
C SER A 212 10.54 11.60 3.43
N ASP A 213 11.37 11.87 2.43
CA ASP A 213 11.82 13.24 2.10
C ASP A 213 10.97 13.88 1.00
N LYS A 214 10.27 13.05 0.23
CA LYS A 214 9.46 13.45 -0.93
C LYS A 214 8.23 12.55 -1.01
N TRP A 215 7.15 13.11 -1.54
CA TRP A 215 5.90 12.38 -1.78
C TRP A 215 5.36 12.66 -3.17
N MET A 216 4.85 11.62 -3.83
CA MET A 216 4.22 11.72 -5.15
C MET A 216 2.98 10.84 -5.22
N TYR A 217 2.07 11.18 -6.14
CA TYR A 217 0.98 10.31 -6.53
C TYR A 217 1.40 9.40 -7.67
N TYR A 218 1.08 8.12 -7.53
CA TYR A 218 1.18 7.13 -8.61
C TYR A 218 -0.23 6.70 -8.97
N ASP A 219 -0.64 6.93 -10.20
CA ASP A 219 -1.89 6.39 -10.74
C ASP A 219 -1.58 5.11 -11.49
N LEU A 220 -2.21 4.01 -11.06
CA LEU A 220 -2.06 2.70 -11.66
C LEU A 220 -3.40 2.17 -12.14
N GLU A 221 -3.36 1.31 -13.14
CA GLU A 221 -4.49 0.51 -13.58
C GLU A 221 -4.18 -0.97 -13.45
N ARG A 222 -5.14 -1.72 -12.93
CA ARG A 222 -5.06 -3.17 -12.86
C ARG A 222 -5.45 -3.78 -14.20
N VAL A 223 -4.49 -4.44 -14.84
CA VAL A 223 -4.68 -5.16 -16.11
C VAL A 223 -4.46 -6.64 -15.84
N GLY A 224 -5.55 -7.38 -15.68
CA GLY A 224 -5.51 -8.81 -15.35
C GLY A 224 -4.86 -9.10 -13.98
N ASP A 225 -3.64 -9.62 -14.01
CA ASP A 225 -2.85 -10.04 -12.84
C ASP A 225 -1.78 -9.01 -12.41
N HIS A 226 -1.47 -8.02 -13.25
CA HIS A 226 -0.46 -7.00 -13.03
C HIS A 226 -1.07 -5.59 -12.93
N TYR A 227 -0.20 -4.61 -12.62
CA TYR A 227 -0.57 -3.20 -12.53
C TYR A 227 0.34 -2.39 -13.46
N GLN A 228 -0.28 -1.52 -14.26
CA GLN A 228 0.41 -0.59 -15.14
C GLN A 228 0.36 0.81 -14.54
N ILE A 229 1.47 1.54 -14.60
CA ILE A 229 1.59 2.92 -14.17
C ILE A 229 1.10 3.80 -15.31
N LEU A 230 0.01 4.51 -15.06
CA LEU A 230 -0.58 5.46 -15.99
C LEU A 230 0.11 6.82 -15.89
N ALA A 231 0.30 7.31 -14.67
CA ALA A 231 0.85 8.64 -14.43
C ALA A 231 1.59 8.72 -13.09
N ILE A 232 2.56 9.63 -13.03
CA ILE A 232 3.23 10.03 -11.79
C ILE A 232 3.05 11.54 -11.65
N ARG A 233 2.49 11.98 -10.53
CA ARG A 233 2.10 13.39 -10.32
C ARG A 233 2.62 13.92 -8.99
N ASP A 234 2.92 15.21 -8.97
CA ASP A 234 3.19 15.91 -7.72
C ASP A 234 1.96 15.95 -6.83
N ILE A 235 2.19 15.96 -5.52
CA ILE A 235 1.13 16.19 -4.54
C ILE A 235 0.88 17.69 -4.35
N PRO A 236 -0.35 18.10 -3.99
CA PRO A 236 -0.64 19.49 -3.65
C PRO A 236 0.29 20.02 -2.55
N VAL A 237 0.69 21.29 -2.66
CA VAL A 237 1.60 21.96 -1.71
C VAL A 237 1.08 21.88 -0.28
N GLU A 238 -0.23 22.03 -0.09
CA GLU A 238 -0.87 21.98 1.23
C GLU A 238 -0.75 20.58 1.85
N LEU A 239 -0.88 19.53 1.04
CA LEU A 239 -0.71 18.16 1.51
C LEU A 239 0.75 17.88 1.84
N ARG A 240 1.68 18.30 0.96
CA ARG A 240 3.13 18.16 1.20
C ARG A 240 3.55 18.81 2.50
N ASN A 241 3.13 20.05 2.75
CA ASN A 241 3.48 20.78 3.97
C ASN A 241 2.93 20.07 5.22
N LYS A 242 1.71 19.52 5.17
CA LYS A 242 1.16 18.72 6.27
C LYS A 242 1.96 17.44 6.53
N LEU A 243 2.45 16.78 5.48
CA LEU A 243 3.28 15.57 5.61
C LEU A 243 4.66 15.89 6.18
N LEU A 244 5.27 16.99 5.73
CA LEU A 244 6.54 17.51 6.28
C LEU A 244 6.39 17.87 7.77
N GLU A 245 5.33 18.58 8.15
CA GLU A 245 5.03 18.89 9.56
C GLU A 245 4.82 17.63 10.40
N ARG A 246 4.07 16.65 9.86
CA ARG A 246 3.83 15.35 10.52
C ARG A 246 5.14 14.63 10.81
N ASP A 247 6.10 14.69 9.88
CA ASP A 247 7.38 13.99 9.97
C ASP A 247 8.50 14.86 10.55
N GLY A 248 8.16 16.03 11.11
CA GLY A 248 9.09 16.93 11.79
C GLY A 248 10.15 17.54 10.87
N GLN A 249 9.91 17.56 9.55
CA GLN A 249 10.82 18.11 8.56
C GLN A 249 10.59 19.61 8.34
N PRO A 250 11.65 20.39 8.05
CA PRO A 250 11.50 21.80 7.74
C PRO A 250 10.69 21.99 6.45
N ILE A 251 9.69 22.86 6.49
CA ILE A 251 8.96 23.24 5.28
C ILE A 251 9.89 24.09 4.42
N PRO A 252 10.19 23.71 3.16
CA PRO A 252 10.94 24.56 2.27
C PRO A 252 10.20 25.89 2.10
N THR A 253 10.85 27.00 2.45
CA THR A 253 10.34 28.33 2.14
C THR A 253 10.11 28.38 0.63
N GLN A 254 8.90 28.69 0.18
CA GLN A 254 8.61 28.83 -1.24
C GLN A 254 9.68 29.72 -1.88
N LEU A 255 10.33 29.22 -2.94
CA LEU A 255 11.09 30.09 -3.83
C LEU A 255 10.10 31.14 -4.35
N ALA A 256 10.25 32.36 -3.86
CA ALA A 256 9.52 33.49 -4.36
C ALA A 256 9.92 33.71 -5.83
N GLY A 257 8.98 33.50 -6.75
CA GLY A 257 8.99 34.15 -8.05
C GLY A 257 9.43 33.30 -9.24
N ASP A 258 8.50 32.51 -9.79
CA ASP A 258 8.26 32.56 -11.24
C ASP A 258 7.58 33.91 -11.56
N ALA A 259 8.32 35.00 -11.40
CA ALA A 259 8.01 36.23 -12.07
C ALA A 259 8.60 36.10 -13.46
N VAL A 260 7.78 35.71 -14.44
CA VAL A 260 8.05 35.95 -15.86
C VAL A 260 8.35 37.45 -15.99
N PRO A 261 9.58 37.89 -16.34
CA PRO A 261 9.78 39.28 -16.68
C PRO A 261 9.10 39.49 -18.03
N ALA A 262 8.03 40.27 -18.03
CA ALA A 262 7.56 40.90 -19.24
C ALA A 262 8.63 41.91 -19.68
N ALA A 263 9.38 41.57 -20.73
CA ALA A 263 10.14 42.49 -21.57
C ALA A 263 10.17 41.95 -23.00
#